data_AF-A0A931R072-F1
#
_entry.id   AF-A0A931R072-F1
#
_cell.length_a   1.000
_cell.length_b   1.000
_cell.length_c   1.000
_cell.angle_alpha   90.00
_cell.angle_beta   90.00
_cell.angle_gamma   90.00
#
_symmetry.space_group_name_H-M   'P 1'
#
loop_
_entity.id
_entity.type
_entity.pdbx_description
1 polymer ?
#
loop_
_entity_poly.entity_id
_entity_poly.type
_entity_poly.pdbx_seq_one_letter_code
_entity_poly.pdbx_strand_id
1 'polypeptide(L)' 'MLGLVLTALLAVSAFSGDPWAPLFNGQDLKGWKAHGKEKWVVENGVILGEAVTDKYGYLVTEKTY' A
#
# COMPACT_ATOMS: atom_id res chain seq x y z
N MET A 1 8.46 53.81 -18.74
CA MET A 1 9.25 52.89 -17.90
C MET A 1 8.65 51.51 -18.04
N LEU A 2 9.22 50.72 -18.95
CA LEU A 2 8.71 49.41 -19.36
C LEU A 2 9.62 48.36 -18.71
N GLY A 3 9.30 47.99 -17.47
CA GLY A 3 10.09 47.07 -16.65
C GLY A 3 9.35 45.76 -16.42
N LEU A 4 9.49 44.84 -17.37
CA LEU A 4 9.56 43.39 -17.21
C LEU A 4 9.09 42.82 -15.85
N VAL A 5 7.78 42.56 -15.67
CA VAL A 5 7.30 41.64 -14.61
C VAL A 5 7.11 40.27 -15.26
N LEU A 6 8.25 39.64 -15.58
CA LEU A 6 8.32 38.32 -16.21
C LEU A 6 8.52 37.26 -15.13
N THR A 7 7.43 36.52 -14.87
CA THR A 7 7.38 35.13 -14.43
C THR A 7 8.30 34.70 -13.28
N ALA A 8 7.76 34.69 -12.07
CA ALA A 8 8.09 33.66 -11.09
C ALA A 8 6.80 32.90 -10.75
N LEU A 9 6.26 32.14 -11.72
CA LEU A 9 5.47 30.97 -11.34
C LEU A 9 6.48 30.05 -10.66
N LEU A 10 6.42 30.05 -9.33
CA LEU A 10 7.08 29.07 -8.49
C LEU A 10 6.83 27.70 -9.10
N ALA A 11 7.87 27.09 -9.65
CA ALA A 11 7.88 25.68 -9.94
C ALA A 11 7.74 24.99 -8.58
N VAL A 12 6.49 24.73 -8.18
CA VAL A 12 6.21 23.71 -7.19
C VAL A 12 6.71 22.44 -7.82
N SER A 13 7.94 22.02 -7.48
CA SER A 13 8.34 20.63 -7.63
C SER A 13 7.31 19.83 -6.84
N ALA A 14 6.26 19.38 -7.53
CA ALA A 14 5.42 18.32 -7.04
C ALA A 14 6.38 17.16 -6.82
N PHE A 15 6.51 16.72 -5.57
CA PHE A 15 7.15 15.45 -5.26
C PHE A 15 6.46 14.41 -6.13
N SER A 16 7.10 13.97 -7.21
CA SER A 16 6.68 12.78 -7.95
C SER A 16 7.15 11.57 -7.15
N GLY A 17 6.66 11.43 -5.92
CA GLY A 17 6.65 10.13 -5.27
C GLY A 17 5.77 9.22 -6.11
N ASP A 18 6.10 7.93 -6.17
CA ASP A 18 5.22 6.96 -6.81
C ASP A 18 3.80 7.14 -6.25
N PRO A 19 2.77 7.16 -7.13
CA PRO A 19 1.41 7.36 -6.67
C PRO A 19 1.07 6.28 -5.63
N TRP A 20 0.50 6.69 -4.50
CA TRP A 20 0.00 5.76 -3.50
C TRP A 20 -0.98 4.79 -4.16
N ALA A 21 -0.69 3.50 -4.01
CA ALA A 21 -1.54 2.43 -4.50
C ALA A 21 -1.96 1.54 -3.33
N PRO A 22 -3.24 1.12 -3.25
CA PRO A 22 -3.69 0.22 -2.20
C PRO A 22 -3.02 -1.16 -2.36
N LEU A 23 -2.45 -1.69 -1.26
CA LEU A 23 -1.90 -3.05 -1.24
C LEU A 23 -2.98 -4.13 -1.12
N PHE A 24 -4.14 -3.79 -0.55
CA PHE A 24 -5.27 -4.69 -0.38
C PHE A 24 -6.45 -4.21 -1.21
N ASN A 25 -7.11 -5.14 -1.90
CA ASN A 25 -8.20 -4.85 -2.83
C ASN A 25 -9.60 -4.81 -2.18
N GLY A 26 -9.69 -5.05 -0.87
CA GLY A 26 -10.96 -5.05 -0.13
C GLY A 26 -11.80 -6.33 -0.28
N GLN A 27 -11.32 -7.34 -1.02
CA GLN A 27 -12.14 -8.49 -1.43
C GLN A 27 -11.49 -9.84 -1.11
N ASP A 28 -10.19 -9.97 -1.39
CA ASP A 28 -9.47 -11.23 -1.23
C ASP A 28 -7.97 -11.00 -0.96
N LEU A 29 -7.24 -12.10 -0.75
CA LEU A 29 -5.80 -12.07 -0.49
C LEU A 29 -4.97 -12.19 -1.78
N LYS A 30 -5.51 -11.81 -2.95
CA LYS A 30 -4.74 -11.83 -4.18
C LYS A 30 -3.54 -10.87 -4.07
N GLY A 31 -2.34 -11.36 -4.41
CA GLY A 31 -1.10 -10.61 -4.22
C GLY A 31 -0.49 -10.75 -2.82
N TRP A 32 -1.07 -11.59 -1.96
CA TRP A 32 -0.55 -11.91 -0.64
C TRP A 32 -0.22 -13.40 -0.51
N LYS A 33 0.79 -13.70 0.29
CA LYS A 33 1.24 -15.05 0.60
C LYS A 33 1.26 -15.25 2.11
N ALA A 34 0.57 -16.28 2.56
CA ALA A 34 0.63 -16.72 3.95
C ALA A 34 1.86 -17.60 4.18
N HIS A 35 2.53 -17.37 5.30
CA HIS A 35 3.63 -18.17 5.82
C HIS A 35 3.25 -18.68 7.21
N GLY A 36 3.51 -19.96 7.48
CA GLY A 36 3.06 -20.63 8.70
C GLY A 36 1.72 -21.33 8.51
N LYS A 37 1.06 -21.66 9.62
CA LYS A 37 -0.23 -22.37 9.64
C LYS A 37 -1.38 -21.50 10.14
N GLU A 38 -1.11 -20.23 10.42
CA GLU A 38 -2.12 -19.29 10.88
C GLU A 38 -3.15 -19.02 9.78
N LYS A 39 -4.39 -18.78 10.21
CA LYS A 39 -5.50 -18.60 9.28
C LYS A 39 -5.60 -17.14 8.89
N TRP A 40 -5.65 -16.91 7.59
CA TRP A 40 -5.84 -15.60 6.98
C TRP A 40 -7.05 -15.66 6.07
N VAL A 41 -8.04 -14.80 6.32
CA VAL A 41 -9.26 -14.70 5.53
C VAL A 41 -9.63 -13.24 5.32
N VAL A 42 -10.51 -12.97 4.36
CA VAL A 42 -11.16 -11.67 4.22
C VAL A 42 -12.60 -11.81 4.65
N GLU A 43 -12.99 -11.03 5.66
CA GLU A 43 -14.36 -10.98 6.17
C GLU A 43 -14.81 -9.52 6.22
N ASN A 44 -15.97 -9.21 5.65
CA ASN A 44 -16.55 -7.87 5.61
C ASN A 44 -15.58 -6.80 5.06
N GLY A 45 -14.77 -7.16 4.07
CA GLY A 45 -13.81 -6.27 3.44
C GLY A 45 -12.59 -5.94 4.31
N VAL A 46 -12.30 -6.76 5.32
CA VAL A 46 -11.14 -6.62 6.22
C VAL A 46 -10.35 -7.93 6.23
N ILE A 47 -9.02 -7.83 6.26
CA ILE A 47 -8.16 -8.99 6.48
C ILE A 47 -8.24 -9.38 7.96
N LEU A 48 -8.69 -10.61 8.23
CA LEU A 48 -8.72 -11.20 9.55
C LEU A 48 -7.62 -12.26 9.67
N GLY A 49 -6.75 -12.09 10.66
CA GLY A 49 -5.75 -13.08 11.06
C GLY A 49 -6.20 -13.77 12.35
N GLU A 50 -6.16 -15.10 12.36
CA GLU A 50 -6.50 -15.93 13.52
C GLU A 50 -5.31 -16.82 13.89
N ALA A 51 -4.88 -16.70 15.15
CA ALA A 51 -3.83 -17.54 15.72
C ALA A 51 -4.43 -18.91 16.08
N VAL A 52 -4.28 -19.88 15.18
CA VAL A 52 -4.71 -21.28 15.34
C VAL A 52 -3.59 -22.18 15.83
N THR A 53 -2.34 -21.71 15.87
CA THR A 53 -1.21 -22.43 16.49
C THR A 53 -0.38 -21.54 17.41
N ASP A 54 0.53 -22.15 18.19
CA ASP A 54 1.51 -21.44 19.04
C ASP A 54 2.83 -21.17 18.27
N LYS A 55 2.71 -20.81 16.98
CA LYS A 55 3.86 -20.52 16.11
C LYS A 55 3.65 -19.20 15.37
N TYR A 56 4.72 -18.71 14.77
CA TYR A 56 4.64 -17.52 13.93
C TYR A 56 3.86 -17.80 12.64
N GLY A 57 2.95 -16.87 12.31
CA GLY A 57 2.33 -16.75 11.00
C GLY A 57 2.51 -15.34 10.46
N TYR A 58 2.88 -15.24 9.18
CA TYR A 58 3.03 -13.96 8.48
C TYR A 58 2.15 -13.93 7.25
N LEU A 59 1.61 -12.75 6.95
CA LEU A 59 0.99 -12.45 5.67
C LEU A 59 1.86 -11.41 4.96
N VAL A 60 2.39 -11.75 3.80
CA VAL A 60 3.40 -10.96 3.10
C VAL A 60 2.94 -10.68 1.67
N THR A 61 3.28 -9.52 1.11
CA THR A 61 3.02 -9.25 -0.32
C THR A 61 3.85 -10.20 -1.19
N GLU A 62 3.27 -10.68 -2.29
CA GLU A 62 4.02 -11.46 -3.27
C GLU A 62 5.03 -10.60 -4.03
N LYS A 63 4.71 -9.32 -4.22
CA LYS A 63 5.61 -8.33 -4.81
C LYS A 63 6.53 -7.73 -3.73
N THR A 64 7.78 -7.50 -4.10
CA THR A 64 8.72 -6.66 -3.35
C THR A 64 8.50 -5.19 -3.69
N TYR A 65 8.40 -4.36 -2.66
CA TYR A 65 8.28 -2.90 -2.74
C TYR A 65 9.48 -2.25 -2.07
#